data_AF-W9VA19-F1
#
_entry.id   AF-W9VA19-F1
#
_cell.length_a   1.000
_cell.length_b   1.000
_cell.length_c   1.000
_cell.angle_alpha   90.00
_cell.angle_beta   90.00
_cell.angle_gamma   90.00
#
_symmetry.space_group_name_H-M   'P 1'
#
loop_
_entity.id
_entity.type
_entity.pdbx_description
1 polymer ?
#
loop_
_entity_poly.entity_id
_entity_poly.type
_entity_poly.pdbx_seq_one_letter_code
_entity_poly.pdbx_strand_id
1 'polypeptide(L)' 'MFKPVIQEEVSGCGIASAANILGKTYQEMKVIANAMGIYAEDELLWSDTRYVRRCSAMQALRLR' A
#
# COMPACT_ATOMS: atom_id res chain seq x y z
N MET A 1 10.37 -7.18 18.12
CA MET A 1 9.44 -7.93 17.26
C MET A 1 8.58 -6.91 16.54
N PHE A 2 8.71 -6.77 15.21
CA PHE A 2 7.84 -5.88 14.44
C PHE A 2 6.43 -6.50 14.38
N LYS A 3 5.39 -5.70 14.61
CA LYS A 3 4.01 -6.17 14.45
C LYS A 3 3.77 -6.35 12.94
N PRO A 4 3.33 -7.54 12.50
CA PRO A 4 3.04 -7.74 11.08
C PRO A 4 1.88 -6.85 10.66
N VAL A 5 1.96 -6.32 9.45
CA VAL A 5 0.79 -5.73 8.79
C VAL A 5 -0.07 -6.87 8.25
N ILE A 6 -1.33 -6.91 8.66
CA ILE A 6 -2.30 -7.88 8.17
C ILE A 6 -2.99 -7.30 6.94
N GLN A 7 -3.03 -8.07 5.86
CA GLN A 7 -3.82 -7.75 4.68
C GLN A 7 -5.30 -7.96 4.98
N GLU A 8 -6.13 -6.96 4.71
CA GLU A 8 -7.56 -7.02 5.03
C GLU A 8 -8.44 -7.40 3.82
N GLU A 9 -7.99 -7.14 2.58
CA GLU A 9 -8.69 -7.50 1.34
C GLU A 9 -7.89 -8.48 0.48
N VAL A 10 -8.59 -9.34 -0.26
CA VAL A 10 -8.02 -10.47 -1.02
C VAL A 10 -6.91 -10.05 -2.01
N SER A 11 -7.11 -8.97 -2.77
CA SER A 11 -6.15 -8.42 -3.73
C SER A 11 -5.28 -7.29 -3.16
N GLY A 12 -5.34 -7.04 -1.84
CA GLY A 12 -4.66 -5.93 -1.16
C GLY A 12 -3.17 -6.11 -0.87
N CYS A 13 -2.48 -7.12 -1.42
CA CYS A 13 -1.11 -7.43 -1.01
C CYS A 13 -0.10 -6.31 -1.33
N GLY A 14 -0.33 -5.55 -2.40
CA GLY A 14 0.46 -4.36 -2.74
C GLY A 14 0.33 -3.23 -1.69
N ILE A 15 -0.87 -3.05 -1.13
CA ILE A 15 -1.15 -2.07 -0.07
C ILE A 15 -0.50 -2.55 1.23
N ALA A 16 -0.67 -3.82 1.61
CA ALA A 16 -0.05 -4.39 2.82
C ALA A 16 1.48 -4.30 2.78
N SER A 17 2.07 -4.57 1.63
CA SER A 17 3.52 -4.49 1.43
C SER A 17 4.03 -3.05 1.57
N ALA A 18 3.35 -2.09 0.93
CA ALA A 18 3.69 -0.67 1.06
C ALA A 18 3.52 -0.17 2.51
N ALA A 19 2.47 -0.60 3.19
CA ALA A 19 2.22 -0.28 4.60
C ALA A 19 3.37 -0.77 5.50
N ASN A 20 3.80 -2.02 5.31
CA ASN A 20 4.90 -2.61 6.06
C ASN A 20 6.23 -1.86 5.84
N ILE A 21 6.56 -1.51 4.60
CA ILE A 21 7.78 -0.76 4.26
C ILE A 21 7.76 0.65 4.87
N LEU A 22 6.61 1.31 4.87
CA LEU A 22 6.47 2.72 5.25
C LEU A 22 6.05 2.90 6.72
N GLY A 23 5.99 1.81 7.49
CA GLY A 23 5.62 1.84 8.92
C GLY A 23 4.20 2.31 9.19
N LYS A 24 3.26 1.99 8.29
CA LYS A 24 1.83 2.34 8.41
C LYS A 24 0.98 1.12 8.70
N THR A 25 -0.20 1.36 9.26
CA THR A 25 -1.26 0.36 9.27
C THR A 25 -1.79 0.14 7.86
N TYR A 26 -2.45 -1.01 7.67
CA TYR A 26 -3.09 -1.34 6.40
C TYR A 26 -4.14 -0.28 6.02
N GLN A 27 -5.01 0.12 6.95
CA GLN A 27 -6.05 1.13 6.73
C GLN A 27 -5.50 2.50 6.33
N GLU A 28 -4.44 2.98 7.00
CA GLU A 28 -3.80 4.24 6.63
C GLU A 28 -3.22 4.18 5.21
N MET A 29 -2.62 3.06 4.84
CA MET A 29 -2.06 2.88 3.50
C MET A 29 -3.16 2.74 2.44
N LYS A 30 -4.28 2.09 2.76
CA LYS A 30 -5.45 2.00 1.89
C LYS A 30 -6.01 3.38 1.55
N VAL A 31 -6.15 4.27 2.54
CA VAL A 31 -6.62 5.64 2.30
C VAL A 31 -5.69 6.39 1.35
N ILE A 32 -4.37 6.25 1.52
CA ILE A 32 -3.38 6.88 0.64
C ILE A 32 -3.44 6.28 -0.77
N ALA A 33 -3.53 4.95 -0.89
CA ALA A 33 -3.64 4.26 -2.17
C ALA A 33 -4.91 4.70 -2.93
N ASN A 34 -6.06 4.72 -2.26
CA ASN A 34 -7.33 5.16 -2.85
C ASN A 34 -7.25 6.60 -3.35
N ALA A 35 -6.61 7.50 -2.59
CA ALA A 35 -6.38 8.89 -3.02
C ALA A 35 -5.48 9.01 -4.27
N MET A 36 -4.72 7.96 -4.60
CA MET A 36 -3.92 7.83 -5.82
C MET A 36 -4.65 7.09 -6.95
N GLY A 37 -5.92 6.72 -6.75
CA GLY A 37 -6.69 5.89 -7.69
C GLY A 37 -6.29 4.42 -7.69
N ILE A 38 -5.60 3.95 -6.64
CA ILE A 38 -5.20 2.56 -6.44
C ILE A 38 -6.19 1.93 -5.46
N TYR A 39 -6.98 0.96 -5.93
CA TYR A 39 -8.02 0.33 -5.14
C TYR A 39 -7.70 -1.14 -4.88
N ALA A 40 -8.12 -1.66 -3.72
CA ALA A 40 -7.83 -3.03 -3.33
C ALA A 40 -8.53 -4.05 -4.25
N GLU A 41 -9.61 -3.65 -4.91
CA GLU A 41 -10.40 -4.43 -5.85
C GLU A 41 -9.72 -4.58 -7.23
N ASP A 42 -8.67 -3.80 -7.50
CA ASP A 42 -7.87 -3.96 -8.72
C ASP A 42 -7.09 -5.27 -8.62
N GLU A 43 -7.52 -6.28 -9.35
CA GLU A 43 -6.87 -7.59 -9.34
C GLU A 43 -5.40 -7.49 -9.70
N LEU A 44 -4.95 -6.53 -10.55
CA LEU A 44 -3.54 -6.38 -10.91
C LEU A 44 -2.65 -5.98 -9.72
N LEU A 45 -3.24 -5.45 -8.63
CA LEU A 45 -2.54 -5.12 -7.40
C LEU A 45 -1.81 -6.32 -6.78
N TRP A 46 -2.25 -7.55 -7.10
CA TRP A 46 -1.63 -8.79 -6.63
C TRP A 46 -0.24 -9.09 -7.22
N SER A 47 0.02 -8.65 -8.45
CA SER A 47 1.12 -9.14 -9.29
C SER A 47 1.97 -8.00 -9.86
N ASP A 48 1.42 -6.79 -9.92
CA ASP A 48 2.14 -5.64 -10.42
C ASP A 48 2.87 -4.91 -9.29
N THR A 49 4.18 -5.16 -9.20
CA THR A 49 5.06 -4.51 -8.22
C THR A 49 5.15 -2.98 -8.37
N ARG A 50 4.68 -2.40 -9.49
CA ARG A 50 4.67 -0.94 -9.70
C ARG A 50 3.78 -0.22 -8.70
N TYR A 51 2.73 -0.87 -8.18
CA TYR A 51 1.86 -0.27 -7.15
C TYR A 51 2.64 0.05 -5.87
N VAL A 52 3.48 -0.87 -5.40
CA VAL A 52 4.33 -0.65 -4.21
C VAL A 52 5.29 0.52 -4.44
N ARG A 53 5.92 0.60 -5.62
CA ARG A 53 6.83 1.70 -5.96
C ARG A 53 6.13 3.05 -6.01
N ARG A 54 4.93 3.11 -6.60
CA ARG A 54 4.12 4.34 -6.65
C ARG A 54 3.75 4.81 -5.24
N CYS A 55 3.26 3.90 -4.40
CA CYS A 55 2.92 4.20 -3.01
C CYS A 55 4.11 4.75 -2.21
N SER A 56 5.29 4.13 -2.33
CA SER A 56 6.51 4.59 -1.66
C SER A 56 7.01 5.94 -2.21
N ALA A 57 6.98 6.14 -3.52
CA ALA A 57 7.41 7.38 -4.16
C ALA A 57 6.52 8.58 -3.77
N MET A 58 5.21 8.39 -3.67
CA MET A 58 4.28 9.45 -3.26
C MET A 58 4.55 9.91 -1.82
N GLN A 59 4.85 8.99 -0.91
CA GLN A 59 5.18 9.38 0.48
C GLN A 59 6.51 10.13 0.57
N ALA A 60 7.50 9.77 -0.24
CA ALA A 60 8.76 10.50 -0.31
C ALA A 60 8.57 11.96 -0.78
N LEU A 61 7.61 12.23 -1.67
CA LEU A 61 7.28 13.58 -2.14
C LEU A 61 6.48 14.42 -1.12
N ARG A 62 5.82 13.79 -0.13
CA ARG A 62 5.13 14.48 0.98
C ARG A 62 6.06 14.88 2.13
N LEU A 63 7.31 14.44 2.11
CA LEU A 63 8.34 14.77 3.12
C LEU A 63 9.24 15.95 2.69
N ARG A 64 8.86 16.68 1.65
CA ARG A 64 9.52 17.92 1.19
C ARG A 64 8.63 19.12 1.39
#